data_AF-A0A2H3I7N8-F1
#
_entry.id   AF-A0A2H3I7N8-F1
#
_cell.length_a   1.000
_cell.length_b   1.000
_cell.length_c   1.000
_cell.angle_alpha   90.00
_cell.angle_beta   90.00
_cell.angle_gamma   90.00
#
_symmetry.space_group_name_H-M   'P 1'
#
loop_
_entity.id
_entity.type
_entity.pdbx_description
1 polymer ?
#
loop_
_entity_poly.entity_id
_entity_poly.type
_entity_poly.pdbx_seq_one_letter_code
_entity_poly.pdbx_strand_id
1 'polypeptide(L)'
;MARTKQTARKSTGGRAPRKQLSGKAYFIDSFQDHAQKPYTVVGGPTYSMNSDIIRKLSLHLYFLSDVDAEQRAEIGNSLLQSDAILGWGNARNYWPRVDVYAPLGSIEECIEHHRREKFYRRRAVEEMHATVAADARDECGSEMDDEDREEAAQEAVLALRGLEVYPHIIPTWCRSSKVWVDRGHFDNRYQSWILVIPADCHSWDDVLQKGIIHVMFDQDVTPAMETYIDEFYDEEEKEESLLENDRSGWAYVEKIDHGPPVQIKRLSVGDDANELALRIHTREPQRPEEIQGHLFHTWSDWTGALWDCTYRIPVCDSCDDEEPHELCEHEL
;
A
#
# COMPACT_ATOMS: atom_id res chain seq x y z
N MET A 1 52.65 -7.29 -24.54
CA MET A 1 51.61 -7.04 -23.52
C MET A 1 51.10 -5.62 -23.68
N ALA A 2 49.96 -5.45 -24.36
CA ALA A 2 49.36 -4.14 -24.59
C ALA A 2 48.41 -3.80 -23.43
N ARG A 3 48.76 -2.78 -22.64
CA ARG A 3 47.98 -2.28 -21.51
C ARG A 3 46.84 -1.41 -22.08
N THR A 4 45.61 -1.90 -22.03
CA THR A 4 44.43 -1.14 -22.45
C THR A 4 44.23 0.04 -21.51
N LYS A 5 44.26 1.27 -22.07
CA LYS A 5 43.94 2.52 -21.37
C LYS A 5 42.44 2.52 -21.09
N GLN A 6 42.03 2.42 -19.84
CA GLN A 6 40.67 2.74 -19.42
C GLN A 6 40.45 4.25 -19.66
N THR A 7 39.65 4.60 -20.65
CA THR A 7 39.08 5.94 -20.77
C THR A 7 37.90 6.01 -19.81
N ALA A 8 38.02 6.86 -18.79
CA ALA A 8 36.92 7.17 -17.89
C ALA A 8 35.70 7.63 -18.71
N ARG A 9 34.57 6.94 -18.57
CA ARG A 9 33.29 7.43 -19.10
C ARG A 9 32.97 8.75 -18.41
N LYS A 10 32.72 9.80 -19.20
CA LYS A 10 32.14 11.04 -18.69
C LYS A 10 30.81 10.69 -18.01
N SER A 11 30.72 10.93 -16.71
CA SER A 11 29.45 10.97 -16.01
C SER A 11 28.62 12.12 -16.57
N THR A 12 27.62 11.81 -17.40
CA THR A 12 26.49 12.69 -17.67
C THR A 12 25.38 12.26 -16.73
N GLY A 13 25.22 12.97 -15.61
CA GLY A 13 24.13 12.70 -14.67
C GLY A 13 24.43 13.13 -13.24
N GLY A 14 24.80 14.39 -13.03
CA GLY A 14 24.64 14.99 -11.70
C GLY A 14 23.18 15.38 -11.54
N ARG A 15 22.41 14.67 -10.71
CA ARG A 15 21.12 15.20 -10.22
C ARG A 15 21.41 16.54 -9.55
N ALA A 16 20.74 17.59 -10.01
CA ALA A 16 20.87 18.93 -9.46
C ALA A 16 20.64 18.91 -7.93
N PRO A 17 21.27 19.82 -7.16
CA PRO A 17 20.99 19.97 -5.74
C PRO A 17 19.51 20.34 -5.57
N ARG A 18 18.73 19.39 -5.04
CA ARG A 18 17.29 19.51 -4.81
C ARG A 18 17.02 20.56 -3.75
N LYS A 19 16.11 21.48 -4.02
CA LYS A 19 15.58 22.44 -3.04
C LYS A 19 14.64 21.66 -2.10
N GLN A 20 14.85 21.73 -0.79
CA GLN A 20 13.88 21.15 0.16
C GLN A 20 12.57 21.94 0.04
N LEU A 21 11.53 21.30 -0.48
CA LEU A 21 10.17 21.82 -0.42
C LEU A 21 9.78 21.92 1.05
N SER A 22 9.48 23.13 1.52
CA SER A 22 8.96 23.35 2.88
C SER A 22 7.53 22.81 2.93
N GLY A 23 7.36 21.61 3.48
CA GLY A 23 6.06 20.95 3.50
C GLY A 23 5.03 21.64 4.40
N LYS A 24 3.74 21.52 4.06
CA LYS A 24 2.66 21.73 5.04
C LYS A 24 2.83 20.70 6.16
N ALA A 25 2.62 21.08 7.42
CA ALA A 25 2.83 20.17 8.56
C ALA A 25 1.97 18.90 8.47
N TYR A 26 0.74 19.03 7.95
CA TYR A 26 -0.17 17.96 7.55
C TYR A 26 -1.37 18.59 6.78
N PHE A 27 -2.22 17.76 6.16
CA PHE A 27 -3.51 18.17 5.60
C PHE A 27 -4.64 17.33 6.18
N ILE A 28 -5.84 17.91 6.24
CA ILE A 28 -7.08 17.26 6.66
C ILE A 28 -8.12 17.49 5.56
N ASP A 29 -8.75 16.41 5.12
CA ASP A 29 -9.84 16.44 4.15
C ASP A 29 -11.00 15.52 4.60
N SER A 30 -12.19 15.67 4.01
CA SER A 30 -13.39 14.91 4.38
C SER A 30 -14.04 14.25 3.18
N PHE A 31 -14.28 12.94 3.31
CA PHE A 31 -14.84 12.08 2.28
C PHE A 31 -16.09 11.37 2.80
N GLN A 32 -16.86 10.76 1.89
CA GLN A 32 -18.01 9.92 2.22
C GLN A 32 -17.66 8.45 2.02
N ASP A 33 -18.00 7.60 2.99
CA ASP A 33 -17.89 6.14 2.87
C ASP A 33 -19.01 5.56 1.97
N HIS A 34 -18.98 4.25 1.76
CA HIS A 34 -20.02 3.50 1.03
C HIS A 34 -21.45 3.67 1.60
N ALA A 35 -21.57 4.08 2.87
CA ALA A 35 -22.82 4.33 3.56
C ALA A 35 -23.18 5.83 3.63
N GLN A 36 -22.48 6.69 2.90
CA GLN A 36 -22.64 8.15 2.90
C GLN A 36 -22.42 8.78 4.29
N LYS A 37 -21.53 8.19 5.09
CA LYS A 37 -21.07 8.79 6.34
C LYS A 37 -19.72 9.47 6.10
N PRO A 38 -19.50 10.65 6.72
CA PRO A 38 -18.25 11.35 6.59
C PRO A 38 -17.13 10.61 7.33
N TYR A 39 -15.98 10.49 6.67
CA TYR A 39 -14.70 10.12 7.29
C TYR A 39 -13.64 11.18 6.97
N THR A 40 -12.59 11.21 7.78
CA THR A 40 -11.53 12.22 7.68
C THR A 40 -10.27 11.60 7.11
N VAL A 41 -9.62 12.27 6.17
CA VAL A 41 -8.30 11.86 5.66
C VAL A 41 -7.25 12.78 6.26
N VAL A 42 -6.27 12.19 6.93
CA VAL A 42 -5.14 12.90 7.53
C VAL A 42 -3.87 12.52 6.77
N GLY A 43 -3.18 13.50 6.18
CA GLY A 43 -1.94 13.28 5.46
C GLY A 43 -0.76 14.04 6.05
N GLY A 44 0.42 13.42 6.10
CA GLY A 44 1.64 14.03 6.65
C GLY A 44 2.29 15.04 5.70
N PRO A 45 3.56 15.42 5.90
CA PRO A 45 4.17 16.54 5.20
C PRO A 45 4.30 16.35 3.69
N THR A 46 3.54 17.13 2.92
CA THR A 46 3.63 17.10 1.45
C THR A 46 4.90 17.81 1.00
N TYR A 47 5.71 17.10 0.21
CA TYR A 47 6.83 17.69 -0.52
C TYR A 47 6.45 17.92 -1.99
N SER A 48 5.16 18.05 -2.30
CA SER A 48 4.69 18.43 -3.64
C SER A 48 4.48 19.94 -3.73
N MET A 49 4.68 20.51 -4.91
CA MET A 49 4.23 21.86 -5.23
C MET A 49 2.71 21.96 -5.32
N ASN A 50 2.03 20.86 -5.61
CA ASN A 50 0.58 20.84 -5.68
C ASN A 50 -0.01 20.42 -4.33
N SER A 51 -0.71 21.35 -3.69
CA SER A 51 -1.28 21.16 -2.36
C SER A 51 -2.49 20.23 -2.33
N ASP A 52 -3.03 19.91 -3.49
CA ASP A 52 -4.32 19.23 -3.66
C ASP A 52 -4.11 17.77 -4.08
N ILE A 53 -2.87 17.27 -4.02
CA ILE A 53 -2.60 15.84 -4.21
C ILE A 53 -2.93 15.07 -2.94
N ILE A 54 -3.83 14.11 -3.06
CA ILE A 54 -4.06 13.09 -2.04
C ILE A 54 -3.12 11.92 -2.31
N ARG A 55 -2.46 11.45 -1.25
CA ARG A 55 -1.49 10.36 -1.36
C ARG A 55 -2.18 9.02 -1.44
N LYS A 56 -1.91 8.22 -2.47
CA LYS A 56 -2.57 6.93 -2.73
C LYS A 56 -2.38 5.84 -1.66
N LEU A 57 -1.32 5.91 -0.85
CA LEU A 57 -1.01 4.90 0.16
C LEU A 57 -1.81 5.16 1.46
N SER A 58 -2.92 4.47 1.70
CA SER A 58 -3.78 4.68 2.87
C SER A 58 -3.64 3.66 4.00
N LEU A 59 -3.53 4.16 5.23
CA LEU A 59 -3.78 3.42 6.47
C LEU A 59 -5.25 3.59 6.86
N HIS A 60 -6.02 2.51 6.93
CA HIS A 60 -7.41 2.60 7.39
C HIS A 60 -7.48 2.47 8.91
N LEU A 61 -7.95 3.52 9.57
CA LEU A 61 -8.05 3.63 11.02
C LEU A 61 -9.51 3.66 11.47
N TYR A 62 -9.93 2.61 12.16
CA TYR A 62 -11.26 2.48 12.77
C TYR A 62 -11.19 2.70 14.27
N PHE A 63 -12.34 3.01 14.88
CA PHE A 63 -12.46 3.26 16.31
C PHE A 63 -13.55 2.38 16.91
N LEU A 64 -13.26 1.74 18.03
CA LEU A 64 -14.28 1.09 18.87
C LEU A 64 -14.75 2.00 20.01
N SER A 65 -13.99 3.05 20.30
CA SER A 65 -14.35 4.07 21.29
C SER A 65 -15.24 5.14 20.66
N ASP A 66 -16.19 5.64 21.45
CA ASP A 66 -17.03 6.77 21.07
C ASP A 66 -16.28 8.08 21.30
N VAL A 67 -15.38 8.39 20.36
CA VAL A 67 -14.59 9.62 20.31
C VAL A 67 -15.08 10.51 19.18
N ASP A 68 -15.06 11.83 19.41
CA ASP A 68 -15.55 12.79 18.42
C ASP A 68 -14.63 12.88 17.19
N ALA A 69 -15.09 13.59 16.15
CA ALA A 69 -14.35 13.68 14.89
C ALA A 69 -12.99 14.39 15.00
N GLU A 70 -12.88 15.40 15.88
CA GLU A 70 -11.65 16.18 16.05
C GLU A 70 -10.59 15.33 16.76
N GLN A 71 -10.99 14.66 17.85
CA GLN A 71 -10.14 13.73 18.58
C GLN A 71 -9.66 12.56 17.69
N ARG A 72 -10.55 12.00 16.86
CA ARG A 72 -10.17 10.95 15.91
C ARG A 72 -9.13 11.44 14.90
N ALA A 73 -9.28 12.65 14.38
CA ALA A 73 -8.32 13.25 13.46
C ALA A 73 -6.96 13.50 14.15
N GLU A 74 -6.96 13.96 15.40
CA GLU A 74 -5.75 14.13 16.22
C GLU A 74 -5.00 12.81 16.47
N ILE A 75 -5.73 11.72 16.76
CA ILE A 75 -5.16 10.38 16.92
C ILE A 75 -4.59 9.89 15.57
N GLY A 76 -5.31 10.10 14.47
CA GLY A 76 -4.82 9.76 13.12
C GLY A 76 -3.55 10.53 12.75
N ASN A 77 -3.47 11.82 13.08
CA ASN A 77 -2.27 12.62 12.89
C ASN A 77 -1.12 12.13 13.77
N SER A 78 -1.39 11.83 15.04
CA SER A 78 -0.38 11.32 15.97
C SER A 78 0.17 9.96 15.53
N LEU A 79 -0.69 9.07 15.01
CA LEU A 79 -0.27 7.81 14.40
C LEU A 79 0.70 8.05 13.23
N LEU A 80 0.37 8.99 12.35
CA LEU A 80 1.20 9.32 11.20
C LEU A 80 2.55 9.97 11.58
N GLN A 81 2.59 10.65 12.73
CA GLN A 81 3.79 11.24 13.31
C GLN A 81 4.50 10.32 14.32
N SER A 82 4.02 9.08 14.51
CA SER A 82 4.65 8.14 15.44
C SER A 82 5.96 7.58 14.87
N ASP A 83 6.90 7.17 15.73
CA ASP A 83 8.13 6.51 15.28
C ASP A 83 7.82 5.24 14.46
N ALA A 84 6.71 4.56 14.78
CA ALA A 84 6.24 3.41 14.03
C ALA A 84 6.03 3.68 12.53
N ILE A 85 5.68 4.91 12.15
CA ILE A 85 5.48 5.31 10.74
C ILE A 85 6.64 6.20 10.25
N LEU A 86 7.03 7.23 11.01
CA LEU A 86 8.10 8.16 10.65
C LEU A 86 9.48 7.51 10.58
N GLY A 87 9.76 6.59 11.51
CA GLY A 87 11.04 5.91 11.60
C GLY A 87 11.33 5.03 10.39
N TRP A 88 10.29 4.68 9.61
CA TRP A 88 10.44 3.86 8.40
C TRP A 88 11.17 4.68 7.33
N GLY A 89 12.48 4.42 7.16
CA GLY A 89 13.36 5.24 6.31
C GLY A 89 12.98 5.34 4.82
N ASN A 90 12.06 4.51 4.33
CA ASN A 90 11.53 4.60 2.96
C ASN A 90 10.21 5.41 2.87
N ALA A 91 9.66 5.88 4.00
CA ALA A 91 8.50 6.77 4.06
C ALA A 91 8.69 8.03 3.20
N ARG A 92 9.95 8.49 3.03
CA ARG A 92 10.30 9.63 2.17
C ARG A 92 9.82 9.48 0.72
N ASN A 93 9.74 8.26 0.20
CA ASN A 93 9.30 7.98 -1.17
C ASN A 93 7.80 7.63 -1.23
N TYR A 94 7.24 7.09 -0.14
CA TYR A 94 5.89 6.53 -0.08
C TYR A 94 5.20 6.91 1.23
N TRP A 95 5.03 8.20 1.48
CA TRP A 95 4.42 8.66 2.72
C TRP A 95 2.95 8.25 2.76
N PRO A 96 2.45 7.58 3.82
CA PRO A 96 1.06 7.20 3.87
C PRO A 96 0.13 8.38 4.20
N ARG A 97 -1.15 8.23 3.91
CA ARG A 97 -2.24 8.96 4.56
C ARG A 97 -2.95 8.05 5.57
N VAL A 98 -3.75 8.61 6.45
CA VAL A 98 -4.61 7.87 7.38
C VAL A 98 -6.06 8.23 7.08
N ASP A 99 -6.85 7.22 6.69
CA ASP A 99 -8.29 7.31 6.50
C ASP A 99 -8.96 6.98 7.84
N VAL A 100 -9.49 8.00 8.52
CA VAL A 100 -10.02 7.99 9.90
C VAL A 100 -11.54 7.86 9.87
N TYR A 101 -12.04 6.64 10.10
CA TYR A 101 -13.48 6.31 10.03
C TYR A 101 -14.24 6.63 11.32
N ALA A 102 -15.56 6.74 11.19
CA ALA A 102 -16.47 6.88 12.33
C ALA A 102 -16.40 5.65 13.27
N PRO A 103 -16.75 5.81 14.56
CA PRO A 103 -16.79 4.69 15.49
C PRO A 103 -17.73 3.57 15.03
N LEU A 104 -17.29 2.33 15.21
CA LEU A 104 -18.03 1.10 14.95
C LEU A 104 -18.06 0.23 16.21
N GLY A 105 -19.07 -0.62 16.35
CA GLY A 105 -19.35 -1.36 17.59
C GLY A 105 -18.45 -2.57 17.83
N SER A 106 -17.79 -3.10 16.81
CA SER A 106 -16.90 -4.26 16.94
C SER A 106 -15.86 -4.37 15.82
N ILE A 107 -14.86 -5.24 16.01
CA ILE A 107 -13.86 -5.54 14.97
C ILE A 107 -14.53 -6.16 13.74
N GLU A 108 -15.54 -7.01 13.94
CA GLU A 108 -16.30 -7.63 12.85
C GLU A 108 -17.04 -6.57 12.03
N GLU A 109 -17.60 -5.54 12.68
CA GLU A 109 -18.21 -4.41 11.98
C GLU A 109 -17.16 -3.62 11.18
N CYS A 110 -15.96 -3.42 11.71
CA CYS A 110 -14.85 -2.77 10.99
C CYS A 110 -14.43 -3.57 9.75
N ILE A 111 -14.30 -4.89 9.87
CA ILE A 111 -13.98 -5.79 8.75
C ILE A 111 -15.06 -5.69 7.67
N GLU A 112 -16.33 -5.80 8.07
CA GLU A 112 -17.46 -5.77 7.13
C GLU A 112 -17.60 -4.40 6.45
N HIS A 113 -17.39 -3.31 7.19
CA HIS A 113 -17.29 -1.98 6.61
C HIS A 113 -16.17 -1.92 5.57
N HIS A 114 -14.98 -2.41 5.88
CA HIS A 114 -13.85 -2.39 4.95
C HIS A 114 -14.13 -3.18 3.66
N ARG A 115 -14.79 -4.34 3.76
CA ARG A 115 -15.23 -5.14 2.60
C ARG A 115 -16.17 -4.35 1.69
N ARG A 116 -17.18 -3.72 2.28
CA ARG A 116 -18.16 -2.91 1.54
C ARG A 116 -17.50 -1.70 0.89
N GLU A 117 -16.59 -1.05 1.61
CA GLU A 117 -15.83 0.08 1.11
C GLU A 117 -14.98 -0.31 -0.12
N LYS A 118 -14.28 -1.45 -0.06
CA LYS A 118 -13.51 -1.98 -1.20
C LYS A 118 -14.40 -2.22 -2.42
N PHE A 119 -15.57 -2.84 -2.23
CA PHE A 119 -16.50 -3.09 -3.32
C PHE A 119 -17.06 -1.78 -3.89
N TYR A 120 -17.45 -0.86 -3.02
CA TYR A 120 -17.98 0.45 -3.39
C TYR A 120 -16.99 1.27 -4.22
N ARG A 121 -15.75 1.43 -3.73
CA ARG A 121 -14.72 2.21 -4.44
C ARG A 121 -14.33 1.54 -5.75
N ARG A 122 -14.21 0.21 -5.78
CA ARG A 122 -13.96 -0.53 -7.03
C ARG A 122 -15.05 -0.25 -8.07
N ARG A 123 -16.32 -0.35 -7.67
CA ARG A 123 -17.44 -0.06 -8.56
C ARG A 123 -17.44 1.37 -9.06
N ALA A 124 -17.15 2.34 -8.19
CA ALA A 124 -17.08 3.74 -8.60
C ALA A 124 -15.98 3.98 -9.65
N VAL A 125 -14.80 3.37 -9.48
CA VAL A 125 -13.71 3.43 -10.46
C VAL A 125 -14.11 2.73 -11.78
N GLU A 126 -14.72 1.55 -11.71
CA GLU A 126 -15.21 0.83 -12.90
C GLU A 126 -16.28 1.63 -13.66
N GLU A 127 -17.21 2.27 -12.96
CA GLU A 127 -18.25 3.13 -13.55
C GLU A 127 -17.64 4.40 -14.17
N MET A 128 -16.64 5.01 -13.52
CA MET A 128 -15.90 6.15 -14.08
C MET A 128 -15.15 5.76 -15.36
N HIS A 129 -14.42 4.65 -15.33
CA HIS A 129 -13.70 4.13 -16.49
C HIS A 129 -14.65 3.79 -17.64
N ALA A 130 -15.79 3.15 -17.35
CA ALA A 130 -16.78 2.82 -18.35
C ALA A 130 -17.40 4.07 -18.99
N THR A 131 -17.67 5.11 -18.20
CA THR A 131 -18.22 6.38 -18.69
C THR A 131 -17.22 7.07 -19.62
N VAL A 132 -15.97 7.25 -19.20
CA VAL A 132 -14.94 7.91 -20.01
C VAL A 132 -14.60 7.10 -21.28
N ALA A 133 -14.56 5.78 -21.18
CA ALA A 133 -14.36 4.93 -22.34
C ALA A 133 -15.55 4.99 -23.32
N ALA A 134 -16.78 5.18 -22.84
CA ALA A 134 -17.95 5.34 -23.70
C ALA A 134 -17.94 6.72 -24.40
N ASP A 135 -17.69 7.78 -23.64
CA ASP A 135 -17.61 9.16 -24.16
C ASP A 135 -16.52 9.26 -25.24
N ALA A 136 -15.33 8.69 -25.00
CA ALA A 136 -14.25 8.65 -25.98
C ALA A 136 -14.62 7.92 -27.27
N ARG A 137 -15.37 6.79 -27.18
CA ARG A 137 -15.86 6.08 -28.36
C ARG A 137 -16.91 6.88 -29.13
N ASP A 138 -17.78 7.61 -28.43
CA ASP A 138 -18.82 8.43 -29.04
C ASP A 138 -18.26 9.69 -29.73
N GLU A 139 -17.14 10.23 -29.23
CA GLU A 139 -16.40 11.34 -29.85
C GLU A 139 -15.69 10.92 -31.15
N CYS A 140 -15.40 9.62 -31.32
CA CYS A 140 -14.81 9.10 -32.53
C CYS A 140 -15.82 9.13 -33.70
N GLY A 141 -15.44 9.77 -34.81
CA GLY A 141 -16.30 9.88 -35.99
C GLY A 141 -16.67 8.51 -36.61
N SER A 142 -17.71 8.49 -37.45
CA SER A 142 -18.15 7.28 -38.15
C SER A 142 -17.11 6.68 -39.10
N GLU A 143 -16.06 7.44 -39.42
CA GLU A 143 -14.97 7.05 -40.33
C GLU A 143 -13.80 6.33 -39.63
N MET A 144 -13.67 6.42 -38.30
CA MET A 144 -12.70 5.62 -37.54
C MET A 144 -13.15 4.15 -37.50
N ASP A 145 -12.20 3.24 -37.66
CA ASP A 145 -12.46 1.82 -37.48
C ASP A 145 -12.59 1.46 -35.98
N ASP A 146 -12.99 0.23 -35.71
CA ASP A 146 -13.25 -0.22 -34.35
C ASP A 146 -11.96 -0.41 -33.53
N GLU A 147 -10.80 -0.55 -34.18
CA GLU A 147 -9.49 -0.69 -33.51
C GLU A 147 -9.01 0.67 -33.01
N ASP A 148 -9.06 1.69 -33.86
CA ASP A 148 -8.70 3.07 -33.50
C ASP A 148 -9.64 3.63 -32.41
N ARG A 149 -10.93 3.26 -32.44
CA ARG A 149 -11.90 3.63 -31.39
C ARG A 149 -11.57 3.01 -30.03
N GLU A 150 -11.11 1.77 -30.02
CA GLU A 150 -10.74 1.09 -28.78
C GLU A 150 -9.41 1.62 -28.24
N GLU A 151 -8.47 2.00 -29.12
CA GLU A 151 -7.24 2.71 -28.72
C GLU A 151 -7.57 4.06 -28.05
N ALA A 152 -8.44 4.87 -28.67
CA ALA A 152 -8.89 6.14 -28.09
C ALA A 152 -9.57 5.96 -26.71
N ALA A 153 -10.40 4.92 -26.56
CA ALA A 153 -11.02 4.58 -25.29
C ALA A 153 -9.98 4.18 -24.22
N GLN A 154 -8.96 3.41 -24.61
CA GLN A 154 -7.87 3.03 -23.71
C GLN A 154 -7.02 4.24 -23.31
N GLU A 155 -6.67 5.13 -24.24
CA GLU A 155 -5.94 6.36 -23.94
C GLU A 155 -6.72 7.27 -22.98
N ALA A 156 -8.04 7.41 -23.18
CA ALA A 156 -8.90 8.19 -22.29
C ALA A 156 -8.97 7.59 -20.88
N VAL A 157 -9.07 6.26 -20.74
CA VAL A 157 -9.00 5.58 -19.44
C VAL A 157 -7.61 5.71 -18.81
N LEU A 158 -6.54 5.65 -19.60
CA LEU A 158 -5.17 5.86 -19.10
C LEU A 158 -4.97 7.28 -18.58
N ALA A 159 -5.62 8.28 -19.19
CA ALA A 159 -5.61 9.66 -18.73
C ALA A 159 -6.33 9.85 -17.38
N LEU A 160 -7.20 8.92 -16.96
CA LEU A 160 -7.82 8.93 -15.62
C LEU A 160 -6.89 8.46 -14.49
N ARG A 161 -5.71 7.93 -14.79
CA ARG A 161 -4.81 7.43 -13.75
C ARG A 161 -4.44 8.55 -12.78
N GLY A 162 -4.85 8.40 -11.53
CA GLY A 162 -4.70 9.47 -10.54
C GLY A 162 -5.68 10.62 -10.75
N LEU A 163 -6.88 10.36 -11.24
CA LEU A 163 -8.03 11.26 -11.17
C LEU A 163 -9.27 10.51 -10.64
N GLU A 164 -9.06 9.35 -10.03
CA GLU A 164 -10.13 8.49 -9.52
C GLU A 164 -10.86 9.16 -8.34
N VAL A 165 -12.19 9.03 -8.32
CA VAL A 165 -13.15 9.77 -7.45
C VAL A 165 -13.08 9.39 -5.97
N TYR A 166 -12.25 8.41 -5.62
CA TYR A 166 -12.10 7.96 -4.25
C TYR A 166 -10.66 7.67 -3.89
N PRO A 167 -10.29 7.94 -2.63
CA PRO A 167 -8.98 7.57 -2.15
C PRO A 167 -8.74 6.06 -2.30
N HIS A 168 -7.65 5.66 -2.94
CA HIS A 168 -7.38 4.26 -3.24
C HIS A 168 -7.17 3.45 -1.95
N ILE A 169 -7.94 2.37 -1.74
CA ILE A 169 -7.63 1.38 -0.70
C ILE A 169 -6.55 0.47 -1.21
N ILE A 170 -5.42 0.40 -0.51
CA ILE A 170 -4.30 -0.46 -0.88
C ILE A 170 -4.79 -1.89 -1.12
N PRO A 171 -4.79 -2.38 -2.38
CA PRO A 171 -4.81 -3.80 -2.62
C PRO A 171 -3.43 -4.27 -2.17
N THR A 172 -3.34 -5.26 -1.29
CA THR A 172 -2.05 -5.86 -0.90
C THR A 172 -1.41 -6.71 -2.02
N TRP A 173 -1.50 -6.25 -3.26
CA TRP A 173 -1.17 -6.99 -4.46
C TRP A 173 0.17 -6.48 -5.01
N CYS A 174 1.16 -7.36 -5.04
CA CYS A 174 2.22 -7.28 -6.03
C CYS A 174 1.85 -8.20 -7.19
N ARG A 175 1.48 -7.63 -8.34
CA ARG A 175 1.02 -8.40 -9.52
C ARG A 175 2.18 -8.94 -10.38
N SER A 176 3.41 -8.70 -9.96
CA SER A 176 4.61 -8.97 -10.75
C SER A 176 5.30 -10.24 -10.30
N SER A 177 5.47 -11.17 -11.25
CA SER A 177 6.32 -12.35 -11.10
C SER A 177 7.80 -12.01 -10.93
N LYS A 178 8.21 -10.74 -11.13
CA LYS A 178 9.62 -10.29 -10.98
C LYS A 178 10.05 -10.05 -9.53
N VAL A 179 9.10 -10.03 -8.58
CA VAL A 179 9.38 -9.86 -7.13
C VAL A 179 9.59 -11.20 -6.43
N TRP A 180 9.64 -12.29 -7.19
CA TRP A 180 10.08 -13.58 -6.69
C TRP A 180 11.56 -13.49 -6.30
N VAL A 181 11.83 -13.25 -5.02
CA VAL A 181 13.16 -13.36 -4.44
C VAL A 181 13.08 -14.44 -3.38
N ASP A 182 13.86 -15.50 -3.56
CA ASP A 182 13.97 -16.71 -2.73
C ASP A 182 14.39 -16.45 -1.25
N ARG A 183 14.45 -15.18 -0.82
CA ARG A 183 15.00 -14.76 0.48
C ARG A 183 14.07 -13.89 1.33
N GLY A 184 12.80 -13.76 0.99
CA GLY A 184 11.87 -12.96 1.78
C GLY A 184 10.78 -13.81 2.42
N HIS A 185 10.72 -13.76 3.75
CA HIS A 185 9.57 -14.22 4.52
C HIS A 185 8.40 -13.28 4.25
N PHE A 186 7.51 -13.66 3.34
CA PHE A 186 6.45 -12.80 2.88
C PHE A 186 5.07 -13.47 3.04
N ASP A 187 4.91 -14.20 4.13
CA ASP A 187 3.72 -15.00 4.49
C ASP A 187 2.43 -14.15 4.61
N ASN A 188 2.57 -12.83 4.70
CA ASN A 188 1.49 -11.85 4.83
C ASN A 188 1.10 -11.16 3.50
N ARG A 189 1.64 -11.61 2.36
CA ARG A 189 1.29 -11.05 1.05
C ARG A 189 -0.21 -11.27 0.77
N TYR A 190 -0.83 -10.33 0.06
CA TYR A 190 -2.18 -10.47 -0.49
C TYR A 190 -3.34 -10.50 0.52
N GLN A 191 -3.13 -10.15 1.79
CA GLN A 191 -4.21 -10.08 2.80
C GLN A 191 -4.70 -8.65 3.05
N SER A 192 -5.99 -8.47 3.27
CA SER A 192 -6.53 -7.21 3.77
C SER A 192 -6.08 -7.00 5.21
N TRP A 193 -5.86 -5.75 5.59
CA TRP A 193 -5.65 -5.40 6.99
C TRP A 193 -6.19 -4.01 7.31
N ILE A 194 -6.53 -3.82 8.58
CA ILE A 194 -6.99 -2.55 9.13
C ILE A 194 -6.33 -2.30 10.49
N LEU A 195 -6.30 -1.04 10.90
CA LEU A 195 -5.93 -0.63 12.23
C LEU A 195 -7.19 -0.20 12.99
N VAL A 196 -7.27 -0.59 14.27
CA VAL A 196 -8.43 -0.35 15.12
C VAL A 196 -7.97 0.21 16.46
N ILE A 197 -8.52 1.36 16.85
CA ILE A 197 -8.34 1.94 18.18
C ILE A 197 -9.24 1.20 19.17
N PRO A 198 -8.69 0.64 20.27
CA PRO A 198 -9.45 -0.07 21.29
C PRO A 198 -10.56 0.78 21.92
N ALA A 199 -11.62 0.12 22.41
CA ALA A 199 -12.78 0.78 23.01
C ALA A 199 -12.44 1.60 24.26
N ASP A 200 -11.35 1.26 24.94
CA ASP A 200 -10.85 1.90 26.15
C ASP A 200 -9.73 2.93 25.89
N CYS A 201 -9.53 3.33 24.63
CA CYS A 201 -8.60 4.39 24.23
C CYS A 201 -9.36 5.62 23.73
N HIS A 202 -9.12 6.78 24.35
CA HIS A 202 -9.76 8.05 24.01
C HIS A 202 -8.76 9.15 23.63
N SER A 203 -7.46 8.88 23.74
CA SER A 203 -6.37 9.80 23.44
C SER A 203 -5.18 9.07 22.85
N TRP A 204 -4.24 9.80 22.24
CA TRP A 204 -2.97 9.20 21.77
C TRP A 204 -2.15 8.59 22.91
N ASP A 205 -2.18 9.17 24.11
CA ASP A 205 -1.50 8.62 25.29
C ASP A 205 -2.06 7.24 25.69
N ASP A 206 -3.37 7.04 25.56
CA ASP A 206 -3.96 5.71 25.77
C ASP A 206 -3.46 4.70 24.73
N VAL A 207 -3.35 5.13 23.46
CA VAL A 207 -2.83 4.28 22.37
C VAL A 207 -1.36 3.93 22.59
N LEU A 208 -0.53 4.88 23.06
CA LEU A 208 0.86 4.62 23.43
C LEU A 208 0.98 3.58 24.54
N GLN A 209 0.09 3.62 25.54
CA GLN A 209 0.13 2.69 26.69
C GLN A 209 -0.45 1.32 26.37
N LYS A 210 -1.54 1.27 25.61
CA LYS A 210 -2.34 0.06 25.40
C LYS A 210 -2.11 -0.58 24.04
N GLY A 211 -1.48 0.13 23.11
CA GLY A 211 -1.26 -0.31 21.75
C GLY A 211 -2.49 -0.20 20.86
N ILE A 212 -2.25 -0.33 19.56
CA ILE A 212 -3.25 -0.36 18.51
C ILE A 212 -3.60 -1.81 18.15
N ILE A 213 -4.84 -2.07 17.77
CA ILE A 213 -5.24 -3.39 17.29
C ILE A 213 -5.02 -3.43 15.79
N HIS A 214 -4.22 -4.39 15.35
CA HIS A 214 -4.03 -4.71 13.96
C HIS A 214 -4.82 -5.98 13.63
N VAL A 215 -5.63 -5.90 12.57
CA VAL A 215 -6.52 -6.97 12.14
C VAL A 215 -6.19 -7.33 10.69
N MET A 216 -5.77 -8.58 10.46
CA MET A 216 -5.60 -9.16 9.12
C MET A 216 -6.76 -10.08 8.82
N PHE A 217 -7.29 -9.98 7.62
CA PHE A 217 -8.43 -10.76 7.13
C PHE A 217 -8.40 -10.82 5.61
N ASP A 218 -9.28 -11.63 5.01
CA ASP A 218 -9.52 -11.76 3.57
C ASP A 218 -8.28 -11.71 2.66
N GLN A 219 -8.00 -12.84 2.01
CA GLN A 219 -7.04 -12.83 0.91
C GLN A 219 -7.68 -12.10 -0.29
N ASP A 220 -7.12 -10.95 -0.67
CA ASP A 220 -7.64 -10.16 -1.78
C ASP A 220 -7.42 -10.83 -3.15
N VAL A 221 -6.50 -11.78 -3.25
CA VAL A 221 -6.15 -12.49 -4.48
C VAL A 221 -6.27 -14.00 -4.32
N THR A 222 -7.01 -14.66 -5.22
CA THR A 222 -7.12 -16.13 -5.30
C THR A 222 -5.76 -16.78 -5.51
N PRO A 223 -5.57 -18.02 -5.00
CA PRO A 223 -4.45 -18.37 -4.14
C PRO A 223 -3.10 -17.96 -4.74
N ALA A 224 -2.24 -17.39 -3.89
CA ALA A 224 -0.85 -17.16 -4.21
C ALA A 224 -0.23 -18.52 -4.59
N MET A 225 -0.02 -18.74 -5.89
CA MET A 225 0.82 -19.83 -6.33
C MET A 225 2.24 -19.40 -6.03
N GLU A 226 2.87 -20.05 -5.05
CA GLU A 226 4.31 -19.94 -4.89
C GLU A 226 4.95 -20.94 -5.84
N THR A 227 5.67 -20.45 -6.84
CA THR A 227 6.39 -21.28 -7.80
C THR A 227 7.84 -21.36 -7.39
N TYR A 228 8.22 -22.40 -6.65
CA TYR A 228 9.60 -22.70 -6.34
C TYR A 228 10.27 -23.34 -7.55
N ILE A 229 11.22 -22.62 -8.14
CA ILE A 229 12.16 -23.22 -9.11
C ILE A 229 13.37 -23.58 -8.29
N ASP A 230 13.62 -24.88 -8.12
CA ASP A 230 14.79 -25.36 -7.40
C ASP A 230 16.03 -24.99 -8.22
N GLU A 231 16.67 -23.86 -7.91
CA GLU A 231 17.92 -23.44 -8.58
C GLU A 231 19.14 -24.19 -8.03
N PHE A 232 18.96 -25.21 -7.19
CA PHE A 232 20.03 -26.10 -6.74
C PHE A 232 20.15 -27.34 -7.61
N TYR A 233 20.39 -27.16 -8.91
CA TYR A 233 20.99 -28.24 -9.69
C TYR A 233 22.50 -28.21 -9.50
N ASP A 234 22.99 -28.99 -8.53
CA ASP A 234 24.30 -29.63 -8.68
C ASP A 234 24.27 -30.37 -10.03
N GLU A 235 25.34 -30.28 -10.85
CA GLU A 235 25.30 -30.80 -12.23
C GLU A 235 24.99 -32.30 -12.31
N GLU A 236 25.12 -33.03 -11.19
CA GLU A 236 24.81 -34.47 -11.07
C GLU A 236 23.30 -34.80 -11.06
N GLU A 237 22.40 -33.90 -10.64
CA GLU A 237 20.95 -34.18 -10.59
C GLU A 237 20.19 -33.92 -11.90
N LYS A 238 20.86 -33.42 -12.95
CA LYS A 238 20.27 -33.28 -14.30
C LYS A 238 19.87 -34.61 -14.94
N GLU A 239 20.32 -35.74 -14.41
CA GLU A 239 20.03 -37.07 -14.98
C GLU A 239 18.69 -37.67 -14.54
N GLU A 240 17.95 -37.07 -13.59
CA GLU A 240 16.67 -37.62 -13.10
C GLU A 240 15.40 -37.03 -13.76
N SER A 241 15.51 -36.42 -14.95
CA SER A 241 14.31 -36.14 -15.75
C SER A 241 13.79 -37.45 -16.38
N LEU A 242 12.64 -37.94 -15.91
CA LEU A 242 11.96 -39.14 -16.42
C LEU A 242 11.40 -38.98 -17.86
N LEU A 243 11.64 -37.84 -18.53
CA LEU A 243 11.16 -37.52 -19.87
C LEU A 243 12.32 -37.06 -20.77
N GLU A 244 12.54 -37.79 -21.88
CA GLU A 244 13.55 -37.42 -22.88
C GLU A 244 13.21 -36.07 -23.53
N ASN A 245 14.17 -35.13 -23.49
CA ASN A 245 14.16 -33.77 -24.09
C ASN A 245 13.51 -32.62 -23.29
N ASP A 246 13.19 -32.76 -22.01
CA ASP A 246 12.79 -31.58 -21.23
C ASP A 246 14.02 -30.75 -20.81
N ARG A 247 14.20 -29.58 -21.44
CA ARG A 247 15.28 -28.61 -21.12
C ARG A 247 14.88 -27.63 -20.02
N SER A 248 13.64 -27.72 -19.56
CA SER A 248 13.04 -26.83 -18.58
C SER A 248 13.04 -27.59 -17.26
N GLY A 249 13.75 -27.10 -16.24
CA GLY A 249 13.73 -27.71 -14.92
C GLY A 249 12.31 -27.85 -14.36
N TRP A 250 12.14 -28.68 -13.33
CA TRP A 250 10.85 -28.80 -12.66
C TRP A 250 10.60 -27.54 -11.81
N ALA A 251 9.41 -26.96 -11.95
CA ALA A 251 8.92 -25.94 -11.03
C ALA A 251 7.96 -26.59 -10.04
N TYR A 252 8.28 -26.53 -8.76
CA TYR A 252 7.36 -26.90 -7.69
C TYR A 252 6.37 -25.75 -7.50
N VAL A 253 5.11 -26.00 -7.82
CA VAL A 253 4.03 -25.02 -7.61
C VAL A 253 3.31 -25.38 -6.33
N GLU A 254 3.60 -24.65 -5.25
CA GLU A 254 2.82 -24.75 -4.03
C GLU A 254 1.63 -23.80 -4.11
N LYS A 255 0.45 -24.38 -4.02
CA LYS A 255 -0.77 -23.60 -3.83
C LYS A 255 -0.88 -23.30 -2.34
N ILE A 256 -0.43 -22.12 -1.91
CA ILE A 256 -0.61 -21.69 -0.53
C ILE A 256 -1.98 -21.03 -0.40
N ASP A 257 -2.84 -21.69 0.37
CA ASP A 257 -4.05 -21.06 0.87
C ASP A 257 -3.66 -20.17 2.05
N HIS A 258 -3.52 -18.86 1.81
CA HIS A 258 -3.26 -17.90 2.89
C HIS A 258 -4.56 -17.50 3.63
N GLY A 259 -5.69 -18.15 3.36
CA GLY A 259 -6.89 -18.02 4.20
C GLY A 259 -7.16 -19.29 5.03
N PRO A 260 -7.96 -19.25 6.12
CA PRO A 260 -8.28 -18.24 7.16
C PRO A 260 -7.64 -18.64 8.54
N PRO A 261 -7.51 -17.80 9.61
CA PRO A 261 -8.55 -17.01 10.27
C PRO A 261 -8.19 -15.52 10.37
N VAL A 262 -9.15 -14.70 10.74
CA VAL A 262 -8.91 -13.31 11.15
C VAL A 262 -7.80 -13.31 12.20
N GLN A 263 -6.67 -12.67 11.89
CA GLN A 263 -5.59 -12.51 12.86
C GLN A 263 -5.74 -11.16 13.53
N ILE A 264 -5.84 -11.18 14.86
CA ILE A 264 -5.96 -9.97 15.67
C ILE A 264 -4.72 -9.92 16.55
N LYS A 265 -3.91 -8.88 16.38
CA LYS A 265 -2.69 -8.65 17.14
C LYS A 265 -2.74 -7.25 17.73
N ARG A 266 -2.32 -7.10 18.98
CA ARG A 266 -2.11 -5.79 19.59
C ARG A 266 -0.68 -5.36 19.40
N LEU A 267 -0.46 -4.18 18.85
CA LEU A 267 0.86 -3.67 18.47
C LEU A 267 1.19 -2.40 19.26
N SER A 268 2.44 -2.27 19.71
CA SER A 268 2.98 -1.00 20.21
C SER A 268 3.15 -0.01 19.07
N VAL A 269 2.94 1.27 19.38
CA VAL A 269 3.22 2.42 18.50
C VAL A 269 4.23 3.38 19.15
N GLY A 270 4.87 2.95 20.25
CA GLY A 270 5.84 3.74 20.99
C GLY A 270 7.19 3.87 20.28
N ASP A 271 8.13 4.54 20.94
CA ASP A 271 9.54 4.61 20.53
C ASP A 271 10.32 3.47 21.21
N ASP A 272 9.86 2.24 21.02
CA ASP A 272 10.41 1.05 21.68
C ASP A 272 10.59 -0.15 20.75
N ALA A 273 10.51 0.05 19.43
CA ALA A 273 10.49 -1.00 18.40
C ALA A 273 11.59 -2.06 18.56
N ASN A 274 12.83 -1.62 18.81
CA ASN A 274 13.99 -2.52 18.95
C ASN A 274 13.99 -3.25 20.30
N GLU A 275 13.65 -2.55 21.39
CA GLU A 275 13.60 -3.15 22.72
C GLU A 275 12.47 -4.18 22.82
N LEU A 276 11.31 -3.86 22.25
CA LEU A 276 10.14 -4.71 22.25
C LEU A 276 10.35 -5.96 21.40
N ALA A 277 10.99 -5.82 20.23
CA ALA A 277 11.34 -6.96 19.39
C ALA A 277 12.20 -7.99 20.15
N LEU A 278 13.19 -7.53 20.92
CA LEU A 278 14.03 -8.41 21.75
C LEU A 278 13.24 -9.09 22.88
N ARG A 279 12.25 -8.42 23.49
CA ARG A 279 11.44 -8.98 24.59
C ARG A 279 10.44 -10.02 24.12
N ILE A 280 9.81 -9.80 22.97
CA ILE A 280 8.70 -10.65 22.49
C ILE A 280 9.21 -11.88 21.73
N HIS A 281 10.40 -11.84 21.12
CA HIS A 281 10.93 -12.93 20.29
C HIS A 281 11.03 -14.30 21.01
N THR A 282 11.00 -14.31 22.35
CA THR A 282 11.13 -15.53 23.17
C THR A 282 9.87 -15.93 23.94
N ARG A 283 8.77 -15.19 23.78
CA ARG A 283 7.59 -15.35 24.63
C ARG A 283 6.28 -15.30 23.83
N GLU A 284 5.50 -16.37 23.93
CA GLU A 284 4.12 -16.36 23.46
C GLU A 284 3.22 -15.49 24.36
N PRO A 285 2.30 -14.71 23.76
CA PRO A 285 1.35 -13.90 24.51
C PRO A 285 0.42 -14.79 25.33
N GLN A 286 0.19 -14.43 26.59
CA GLN A 286 -0.68 -15.20 27.48
C GLN A 286 -2.10 -14.66 27.53
N ARG A 287 -2.33 -13.43 27.05
CA ARG A 287 -3.64 -12.79 26.97
C ARG A 287 -3.81 -12.08 25.62
N PRO A 288 -5.03 -12.02 25.07
CA PRO A 288 -5.30 -11.30 23.82
C PRO A 288 -4.95 -9.81 23.88
N GLU A 289 -5.03 -9.23 25.07
CA GLU A 289 -4.78 -7.80 25.32
C GLU A 289 -3.29 -7.44 25.43
N GLU A 290 -2.41 -8.43 25.54
CA GLU A 290 -0.96 -8.20 25.62
C GLU A 290 -0.44 -7.70 24.27
N ILE A 291 0.53 -6.78 24.31
CA ILE A 291 1.23 -6.31 23.11
C ILE A 291 2.06 -7.48 22.56
N GLN A 292 1.83 -7.82 21.29
CA GLN A 292 2.40 -8.98 20.59
C GLN A 292 3.44 -8.59 19.55
N GLY A 293 3.68 -7.29 19.35
CA GLY A 293 4.65 -6.79 18.37
C GLY A 293 4.67 -5.27 18.32
N HIS A 294 5.40 -4.75 17.33
CA HIS A 294 5.53 -3.31 17.12
C HIS A 294 5.02 -2.94 15.72
N LEU A 295 4.24 -1.87 15.61
CA LEU A 295 3.69 -1.41 14.33
C LEU A 295 4.79 -1.07 13.32
N PHE A 296 5.94 -0.53 13.75
CA PHE A 296 7.11 -0.29 12.89
C PHE A 296 7.49 -1.50 12.03
N HIS A 297 7.72 -2.66 12.65
CA HIS A 297 8.17 -3.86 11.94
C HIS A 297 7.07 -4.37 11.01
N THR A 298 5.85 -4.41 11.52
CA THR A 298 4.67 -4.81 10.75
C THR A 298 4.43 -3.89 9.54
N TRP A 299 4.57 -2.57 9.70
CA TRP A 299 4.48 -1.59 8.63
C TRP A 299 5.60 -1.76 7.61
N SER A 300 6.83 -1.98 8.07
CA SER A 300 7.98 -2.28 7.20
C SER A 300 7.76 -3.55 6.39
N ASP A 301 7.16 -4.59 6.96
CA ASP A 301 6.86 -5.84 6.25
C ASP A 301 5.80 -5.64 5.16
N TRP A 302 4.71 -4.92 5.46
CA TRP A 302 3.66 -4.64 4.46
C TRP A 302 4.17 -3.78 3.31
N THR A 303 4.92 -2.74 3.62
CA THR A 303 5.44 -1.83 2.62
C THR A 303 6.65 -2.40 1.89
N GLY A 304 7.38 -3.34 2.49
CA GLY A 304 8.39 -4.16 1.85
C GLY A 304 7.82 -5.01 0.70
N ALA A 305 6.55 -5.39 0.78
CA ALA A 305 5.87 -6.08 -0.32
C ALA A 305 5.47 -5.15 -1.48
N LEU A 306 5.53 -3.82 -1.31
CA LEU A 306 5.13 -2.83 -2.32
C LEU A 306 6.24 -2.49 -3.33
N TRP A 307 7.39 -3.19 -3.32
CA TRP A 307 8.56 -2.90 -4.16
C TRP A 307 8.33 -2.93 -5.68
N ASP A 308 7.20 -3.49 -6.14
CA ASP A 308 6.76 -3.44 -7.55
C ASP A 308 5.25 -3.11 -7.66
N CYS A 309 4.69 -2.49 -6.62
CA CYS A 309 3.32 -2.03 -6.66
C CYS A 309 3.25 -0.71 -7.44
N THR A 310 2.11 -0.47 -8.08
CA THR A 310 1.78 0.75 -8.84
C THR A 310 1.79 2.04 -8.01
N TYR A 311 2.16 1.98 -6.73
CA TYR A 311 2.44 3.14 -5.90
C TYR A 311 3.69 3.83 -6.42
N ARG A 312 3.47 4.85 -7.24
CA ARG A 312 4.49 5.84 -7.56
C ARG A 312 4.61 6.85 -6.41
N ILE A 313 5.71 7.58 -6.40
CA ILE A 313 5.93 8.71 -5.49
C ILE A 313 4.68 9.61 -5.56
N PRO A 314 4.18 10.18 -4.44
CA PRO A 314 3.00 11.07 -4.41
C PRO A 314 3.21 12.40 -5.16
N VAL A 315 4.22 12.47 -6.01
CA VAL A 315 4.70 13.59 -6.79
C VAL A 315 5.07 12.97 -8.13
N CYS A 316 4.38 13.35 -9.21
CA CYS A 316 4.79 12.92 -10.55
C CYS A 316 6.17 13.49 -10.88
N ASP A 317 6.87 12.90 -11.85
CA ASP A 317 8.23 13.34 -12.22
C ASP A 317 8.26 14.84 -12.53
N SER A 318 7.25 15.35 -13.26
CA SER A 318 7.13 16.79 -13.55
C SER A 318 6.89 17.67 -12.31
N CYS A 319 6.16 17.19 -11.30
CA CYS A 319 6.05 17.91 -10.02
C CYS A 319 7.38 17.89 -9.25
N ASP A 320 8.15 16.78 -9.29
CA ASP A 320 9.45 16.64 -8.62
C ASP A 320 10.52 17.51 -9.31
N ASP A 321 10.40 17.66 -10.64
CA ASP A 321 11.28 18.46 -11.49
C ASP A 321 10.89 19.95 -11.62
N GLU A 322 9.84 20.39 -10.90
CA GLU A 322 9.31 21.76 -10.94
C GLU A 322 8.79 22.22 -12.32
N GLU A 323 8.32 21.28 -13.16
CA GLU A 323 7.83 21.56 -14.51
C GLU A 323 6.30 21.73 -14.54
N PRO A 324 5.76 22.74 -15.28
CA PRO A 324 4.34 22.85 -15.54
C PRO A 324 3.81 21.63 -16.29
N HIS A 325 2.73 21.02 -15.80
CA HIS A 325 2.06 19.91 -16.46
C HIS A 325 0.58 19.91 -16.07
N GLU A 326 -0.26 19.38 -16.96
CA GLU A 326 -1.72 19.42 -16.83
C GLU A 326 -2.28 18.15 -16.16
N LEU A 327 -1.51 17.06 -16.14
CA LEU A 327 -1.93 15.74 -15.65
C LEU A 327 -1.06 15.31 -14.46
N CYS A 328 -1.27 15.94 -13.33
CA CYS A 328 -0.64 15.52 -12.09
C CYS A 328 -1.41 14.31 -11.51
N GLU A 329 -0.73 13.34 -10.92
CA GLU A 329 -1.38 12.20 -10.26
C GLU A 329 -2.09 12.67 -8.97
N HIS A 330 -3.36 13.01 -9.08
CA HIS A 330 -4.24 13.40 -7.97
C HIS A 330 -5.11 12.23 -7.48
N GLU A 331 -5.92 12.44 -6.45
CA GLU A 331 -7.20 11.74 -6.30
C GLU A 331 -8.23 12.86 -6.17
N LEU A 332 -9.41 12.71 -6.80
CA LEU A 332 -10.44 13.75 -6.87
C LEU A 332 -11.37 13.74 -5.65
#